data_AF-A0A2D4IQ57-F1
#
_entry.id   AF-A0A2D4IQ57-F1
#
_cell.length_a   1.000
_cell.length_b   1.000
_cell.length_c   1.000
_cell.angle_alpha   90.00
_cell.angle_beta   90.00
_cell.angle_gamma   90.00
#
_symmetry.space_group_name_H-M   'P 1'
#
loop_
_entity.id
_entity.type
_entity.pdbx_description
1 polymer ?
#
loop_
_entity_poly.entity_id
_entity_poly.type
_entity_poly.pdbx_seq_one_letter_code
_entity_poly.pdbx_strand_id
1 'polypeptide(L)'
;TWGRKGGERLQVGIMVDSHYVLPNDIGIATLDCAEAFELLSPEEKHYAHYLSRACWYGGLVVLLQTSPESPTIYVLLSRIFRTQDPSQLQEVARSLGVTDEEYQALLVYTAAIYANMGNYKSFGDTKFVPSLPKEKLKKVVWASQAFLQNPEEMEALWESCEKLMYSLEPLQKHLGLSGEGVSTYFSANCSMEDAKLAQKLLDSQNISAYNTRLFKTETGGKTSYEVRLASVLLDEPQLDEMSVKPKQFQFEGCTFTVTRGDYSPILQRVVENLQKAQQHTARPVQTEMLEHYTTSFKQGSIPAHKEGSRCWIRDKSPIVER
;
A
#
# COMPACT_ATOMS: atom_id res chain seq x y z
N THR A 1 41.86 22.22 47.81
CA THR A 1 42.00 22.91 46.52
C THR A 1 41.42 22.01 45.43
N TRP A 2 40.43 22.56 44.71
CA TRP A 2 39.80 22.04 43.48
C TRP A 2 38.88 20.83 43.61
N GLY A 3 37.59 21.13 43.72
CA GLY A 3 36.51 20.20 43.44
C GLY A 3 36.33 19.94 41.94
N ARG A 4 35.58 18.87 41.64
CA ARG A 4 34.93 18.65 40.35
C ARG A 4 33.44 18.44 40.61
N LYS A 5 32.67 19.53 40.45
CA LYS A 5 31.32 19.45 39.89
C LYS A 5 31.49 19.35 38.38
N GLY A 6 30.74 18.47 37.70
CA GLY A 6 30.80 18.40 36.25
C GLY A 6 29.92 17.33 35.62
N GLY A 7 28.62 17.61 35.56
CA GLY A 7 27.79 17.26 34.42
C GLY A 7 27.16 15.87 34.43
N GLU A 8 26.02 15.71 35.12
CA GLU A 8 24.96 14.85 34.60
C GLU A 8 24.51 15.43 33.26
N ARG A 9 24.87 14.76 32.15
CA ARG A 9 24.21 14.99 30.86
C ARG A 9 22.78 14.52 31.00
N LEU A 10 21.88 15.47 31.21
CA LEU A 10 20.46 15.32 30.91
C LEU A 10 20.33 15.04 29.39
N GLN A 11 20.35 13.77 29.02
CA GLN A 11 19.91 13.31 27.71
C GLN A 11 18.38 13.27 27.73
N VAL A 12 17.75 14.44 27.64
CA VAL A 12 16.30 14.53 27.42
C VAL A 12 16.09 14.60 25.91
N GLY A 13 16.35 13.48 25.26
CA GLY A 13 15.72 13.13 23.99
C GLY A 13 14.85 11.92 24.30
N ILE A 14 13.56 11.99 23.99
CA ILE A 14 12.69 10.80 24.05
C ILE A 14 13.35 9.77 23.13
N MET A 15 14.04 8.78 23.70
CA MET A 15 14.55 7.65 22.94
C MET A 15 13.32 6.88 22.48
N VAL A 16 12.99 7.03 21.20
CA VAL A 16 11.99 6.20 20.56
C VAL A 16 12.48 4.77 20.67
N ASP A 17 11.61 3.88 21.15
CA ASP A 17 11.94 2.47 21.30
C ASP A 17 12.46 1.91 19.97
N SER A 18 13.67 1.34 20.02
CA SER A 18 14.39 0.77 18.87
C SER A 18 13.57 -0.23 18.06
N HIS A 19 12.53 -0.83 18.65
CA HIS A 19 11.62 -1.74 17.95
C HIS A 19 10.80 -1.06 16.84
N TYR A 20 10.49 0.23 17.00
CA TYR A 20 9.64 1.02 16.10
C TYR A 20 10.42 2.02 15.23
N VAL A 21 11.74 1.92 15.21
CA VAL A 21 12.60 2.66 14.27
C VAL A 21 13.44 1.67 13.49
N LEU A 22 13.99 2.14 12.38
CA LEU A 22 14.92 1.36 11.55
C LEU A 22 16.32 1.93 11.74
N PRO A 23 17.35 1.08 11.92
CA PRO A 23 18.69 1.56 12.18
C PRO A 23 19.30 2.15 10.90
N ASN A 24 20.14 3.18 11.06
CA ASN A 24 20.76 3.89 9.92
C ASN A 24 21.68 3.02 9.06
N ASP A 25 22.24 1.97 9.67
CA ASP A 25 23.12 0.97 9.07
C ASP A 25 22.36 -0.29 8.62
N ILE A 26 21.04 -0.22 8.45
CA ILE A 26 20.23 -1.34 7.92
C ILE A 26 20.82 -1.83 6.58
N GLY A 27 20.94 -3.15 6.46
CA GLY A 27 21.49 -3.78 5.25
C GLY A 27 20.59 -3.55 4.04
N ILE A 28 21.20 -3.11 2.93
CA ILE A 28 20.55 -2.96 1.63
C ILE A 28 21.28 -3.87 0.64
N ALA A 29 20.53 -4.70 -0.08
CA ALA A 29 21.05 -5.56 -1.13
C ALA A 29 20.33 -5.25 -2.45
N THR A 30 21.10 -5.17 -3.54
CA THR A 30 20.56 -5.00 -4.89
C THR A 30 20.25 -6.36 -5.49
N LEU A 31 19.03 -6.52 -6.02
CA LEU A 31 18.67 -7.71 -6.79
C LEU A 31 19.40 -7.67 -8.14
N ASP A 32 20.29 -8.63 -8.38
CA ASP A 32 20.94 -8.79 -9.68
C ASP A 32 20.10 -9.71 -10.58
N CYS A 33 19.64 -9.15 -11.70
CA CYS A 33 18.94 -9.88 -12.75
C CYS A 33 19.49 -9.57 -14.14
N ALA A 34 20.69 -8.96 -14.24
CA ALA A 34 21.22 -8.47 -15.50
C ALA A 34 21.49 -9.60 -16.51
N GLU A 35 22.19 -10.65 -16.08
CA GLU A 35 22.48 -11.80 -16.94
C GLU A 35 21.20 -12.51 -17.40
N ALA A 36 20.26 -12.75 -16.48
CA ALA A 36 18.98 -13.38 -16.79
C ALA A 36 18.17 -12.54 -17.78
N PHE A 37 18.16 -11.21 -17.62
CA PHE A 37 17.45 -10.30 -18.52
C PHE A 37 18.08 -10.25 -19.91
N GLU A 38 19.41 -10.31 -20.03
CA GLU A 38 20.07 -10.29 -21.33
C GLU A 38 19.83 -11.56 -22.17
N LEU A 39 19.54 -12.69 -21.52
CA LEU A 39 19.18 -13.93 -22.21
C LEU A 39 17.77 -13.92 -22.83
N LEU A 40 16.93 -12.93 -22.48
CA LEU A 40 15.57 -12.83 -23.01
C LEU A 40 15.58 -12.35 -24.47
N SER A 41 14.73 -12.97 -25.29
CA SER A 41 14.43 -12.47 -26.63
C SER A 41 13.72 -11.10 -26.58
N PRO A 42 13.68 -10.33 -27.68
CA PRO A 42 12.96 -9.07 -27.72
C PRO A 42 11.49 -9.18 -27.29
N GLU A 43 10.78 -10.24 -27.67
CA GLU A 43 9.37 -10.45 -27.26
C GLU A 43 9.25 -10.76 -25.77
N GLU A 44 10.13 -11.61 -25.23
CA GLU A 44 10.14 -11.92 -23.79
C GLU A 44 10.49 -10.70 -22.94
N LYS A 45 11.38 -9.81 -23.43
CA LYS A 45 11.65 -8.51 -22.78
C LYS A 45 10.39 -7.63 -22.75
N HIS A 46 9.60 -7.58 -23.83
CA HIS A 46 8.33 -6.83 -23.84
C HIS A 46 7.27 -7.46 -22.92
N TYR A 47 7.16 -8.79 -22.93
CA TYR A 47 6.29 -9.53 -22.01
C TYR A 47 6.63 -9.23 -20.54
N ALA A 48 7.90 -9.39 -20.17
CA ALA A 48 8.41 -9.10 -18.84
C ALA A 48 8.22 -7.61 -18.46
N HIS A 49 8.45 -6.69 -19.39
CA HIS A 49 8.24 -5.26 -19.16
C HIS A 49 6.80 -4.95 -18.76
N TYR A 50 5.82 -5.40 -19.55
CA TYR A 50 4.42 -5.09 -19.28
C TYR A 50 3.87 -5.84 -18.05
N LEU A 51 4.30 -7.08 -17.80
CA LEU A 51 4.00 -7.76 -16.55
C LEU A 51 4.56 -7.01 -15.34
N SER A 52 5.83 -6.60 -15.40
CA SER A 52 6.48 -5.82 -14.34
C SER A 52 5.72 -4.52 -14.07
N ARG A 53 5.31 -3.78 -15.12
CA ARG A 53 4.47 -2.59 -14.95
C ARG A 53 3.13 -2.90 -14.29
N ALA A 54 2.46 -3.99 -14.68
CA ALA A 54 1.22 -4.40 -14.05
C ALA A 54 1.43 -4.71 -12.55
N CYS A 55 2.51 -5.40 -12.19
CA CYS A 55 2.85 -5.68 -10.79
C CYS A 55 3.17 -4.41 -10.00
N TRP A 56 3.97 -3.49 -10.53
CA TRP A 56 4.29 -2.23 -9.83
C TRP A 56 3.06 -1.34 -9.62
N TYR A 57 2.16 -1.24 -10.61
CA TYR A 57 0.89 -0.55 -10.39
C TYR A 57 0.03 -1.27 -9.35
N GLY A 58 -0.08 -2.60 -9.44
CA GLY A 58 -0.83 -3.40 -8.46
C GLY A 58 -0.29 -3.27 -7.05
N GLY A 59 1.03 -3.16 -6.88
CA GLY A 59 1.68 -2.95 -5.59
C GLY A 59 1.24 -1.68 -4.87
N LEU A 60 0.82 -0.63 -5.60
CA LEU A 60 0.28 0.59 -4.99
C LEU A 60 -1.02 0.36 -4.23
N VAL A 61 -1.77 -0.70 -4.54
CA VAL A 61 -2.96 -1.09 -3.76
C VAL A 61 -2.57 -1.44 -2.32
N VAL A 62 -1.37 -1.99 -2.10
CA VAL A 62 -0.89 -2.39 -0.78
C VAL A 62 -0.81 -1.20 0.17
N LEU A 63 -0.47 0.00 -0.31
CA LEU A 63 -0.50 1.22 0.51
C LEU A 63 -1.87 1.44 1.15
N LEU A 64 -2.96 1.19 0.41
CA LEU A 64 -4.35 1.32 0.86
C LEU A 64 -4.82 0.13 1.70
N GLN A 65 -4.06 -0.97 1.71
CA GLN A 65 -4.30 -2.18 2.49
C GLN A 65 -3.48 -2.22 3.78
N THR A 66 -2.44 -1.39 3.90
CA THR A 66 -1.57 -1.31 5.09
C THR A 66 -2.14 -0.40 6.17
N SER A 67 -2.28 0.91 5.90
CA SER A 67 -2.72 1.88 6.90
C SER A 67 -3.38 3.12 6.26
N PRO A 68 -4.20 3.88 7.01
CA PRO A 68 -4.84 5.09 6.48
C PRO A 68 -3.85 6.15 5.96
N GLU A 69 -2.69 6.28 6.61
CA GLU A 69 -1.68 7.29 6.31
C GLU A 69 -0.64 6.86 5.26
N SER A 70 -0.49 5.55 5.01
CA SER A 70 0.52 5.00 4.10
C SER A 70 0.47 5.60 2.67
N PRO A 71 -0.70 5.76 2.02
CA PRO A 71 -0.76 6.35 0.69
C PRO A 71 -0.25 7.80 0.66
N THR A 72 -0.64 8.62 1.62
CA THR A 72 -0.23 10.03 1.70
C THR A 72 1.26 10.16 1.97
N ILE A 73 1.81 9.34 2.87
CA ILE A 73 3.25 9.30 3.15
C ILE A 73 4.03 8.97 1.87
N TYR A 74 3.58 7.94 1.13
CA TYR A 74 4.19 7.57 -0.14
C TYR A 74 4.15 8.71 -1.16
N VAL A 75 3.02 9.40 -1.31
CA VAL A 75 2.88 10.53 -2.25
C VAL A 75 3.77 11.71 -1.84
N LEU A 76 3.81 12.07 -0.56
CA LEU A 76 4.65 13.14 -0.03
C LEU A 76 6.13 12.87 -0.36
N LEU A 77 6.64 11.70 0.00
CA LEU A 77 8.04 11.31 -0.23
C LEU A 77 8.35 11.23 -1.73
N SER A 78 7.46 10.62 -2.51
CA SER A 78 7.63 10.50 -3.97
C SER A 78 7.64 11.86 -4.67
N ARG A 79 6.88 12.85 -4.19
CA ARG A 79 6.93 14.21 -4.73
C ARG A 79 8.27 14.88 -4.46
N ILE A 80 8.78 14.76 -3.23
CA ILE A 80 10.09 15.29 -2.85
C ILE A 80 11.18 14.69 -3.75
N PHE A 81 11.31 13.36 -3.74
CA PHE A 81 12.41 12.66 -4.42
C PHE A 81 12.28 12.62 -5.96
N ARG A 82 11.13 12.97 -6.52
CA ARG A 82 10.97 13.20 -7.97
C ARG A 82 11.50 14.56 -8.42
N THR A 83 11.51 15.54 -7.52
CA THR A 83 11.95 16.91 -7.84
C THR A 83 13.39 17.19 -7.42
N GLN A 84 13.92 16.40 -6.47
CA GLN A 84 15.29 16.49 -5.98
C GLN A 84 15.82 15.10 -5.72
N ASP A 85 17.03 14.81 -6.20
CA ASP A 85 17.70 13.56 -5.84
C ASP A 85 18.12 13.57 -4.35
N PRO A 86 18.45 12.40 -3.76
CA PRO A 86 18.87 12.32 -2.36
C PRO A 86 20.07 13.17 -1.99
N SER A 87 20.99 13.46 -2.92
CA SER A 87 22.18 14.28 -2.63
C SER A 87 21.82 15.76 -2.58
N GLN A 88 20.98 16.23 -3.49
CA GLN A 88 20.49 17.61 -3.53
C GLN A 88 19.66 17.95 -2.29
N LEU A 89 18.76 17.06 -1.87
CA LEU A 89 17.97 17.27 -0.66
C LEU A 89 18.84 17.23 0.61
N GLN A 90 19.95 16.49 0.61
CA GLN A 90 20.89 16.46 1.73
C GLN A 90 21.54 17.82 1.97
N GLU A 91 21.94 18.53 0.91
CA GLU A 91 22.51 19.86 1.00
C GLU A 91 21.52 20.86 1.63
N VAL A 92 20.25 20.79 1.20
CA VAL A 92 19.16 21.58 1.79
C VAL A 92 18.98 21.22 3.27
N ALA A 93 18.93 19.93 3.61
CA ALA A 93 18.74 19.48 4.98
C ALA A 93 19.88 19.96 5.92
N ARG A 94 21.14 19.90 5.47
CA ARG A 94 22.31 20.41 6.20
C ARG A 94 22.19 21.91 6.48
N SER A 95 21.74 22.70 5.50
CA SER A 95 21.53 24.15 5.67
C SER A 95 20.50 24.49 6.76
N LEU A 96 19.62 23.53 7.10
CA LEU A 96 18.57 23.66 8.12
C LEU A 96 18.96 23.08 9.48
N GLY A 97 20.22 22.64 9.65
CA GLY A 97 20.72 22.03 10.88
C GLY A 97 20.27 20.58 11.09
N VAL A 98 19.90 19.88 10.02
CA VAL A 98 19.75 18.42 10.02
C VAL A 98 21.14 17.80 9.89
N THR A 99 21.46 16.90 10.82
CA THR A 99 22.73 16.16 10.82
C THR A 99 22.75 15.09 9.74
N ASP A 100 23.92 14.59 9.38
CA ASP A 100 24.04 13.50 8.40
C ASP A 100 23.37 12.22 8.91
N GLU A 101 23.41 11.96 10.22
CA GLU A 101 22.73 10.83 10.85
C GLU A 101 21.21 10.96 10.79
N GLU A 102 20.66 12.16 11.06
CA GLU A 102 19.21 12.41 10.94
C GLU A 102 18.75 12.34 9.48
N TYR A 103 19.57 12.81 8.54
CA TYR A 103 19.25 12.70 7.12
C TYR A 103 19.30 11.25 6.63
N GLN A 104 20.30 10.48 7.07
CA GLN A 104 20.35 9.04 6.81
C GLN A 104 19.10 8.33 7.36
N ALA A 105 18.61 8.72 8.54
CA ALA A 105 17.37 8.19 9.11
C ALA A 105 16.14 8.49 8.23
N LEU A 106 16.08 9.67 7.60
CA LEU A 106 15.04 10.00 6.62
C LEU A 106 15.14 9.12 5.36
N LEU A 107 16.35 8.89 4.84
CA LEU A 107 16.56 8.02 3.68
C LEU A 107 16.15 6.58 3.99
N VAL A 108 16.56 6.06 5.16
CA VAL A 108 16.17 4.71 5.62
C VAL A 108 14.67 4.59 5.78
N TYR A 109 14.02 5.57 6.42
CA TYR A 109 12.56 5.59 6.55
C TYR A 109 11.88 5.58 5.18
N THR A 110 12.35 6.42 4.25
CA THR A 110 11.81 6.51 2.89
C THR A 110 11.96 5.20 2.13
N ALA A 111 13.17 4.62 2.14
CA ALA A 111 13.45 3.35 1.49
C ALA A 111 12.56 2.23 2.05
N ALA A 112 12.32 2.22 3.37
CA ALA A 112 11.46 1.24 4.01
C ALA A 112 9.97 1.41 3.66
N ILE A 113 9.47 2.64 3.53
CA ILE A 113 8.11 2.88 3.01
C ILE A 113 7.95 2.27 1.62
N TYR A 114 8.94 2.48 0.74
CA TYR A 114 8.92 1.91 -0.61
C TYR A 114 9.04 0.39 -0.61
N ALA A 115 9.91 -0.17 0.22
CA ALA A 115 10.12 -1.62 0.29
C ALA A 115 8.92 -2.37 0.88
N ASN A 116 8.20 -1.78 1.84
CA ASN A 116 7.05 -2.41 2.49
C ASN A 116 5.69 -2.00 1.89
N MET A 117 5.67 -1.03 0.96
CA MET A 117 4.44 -0.37 0.49
C MET A 117 3.55 0.10 1.65
N GLY A 118 4.17 0.76 2.63
CA GLY A 118 3.51 1.31 3.81
C GLY A 118 4.43 1.45 5.01
N ASN A 119 3.92 2.03 6.11
CA ASN A 119 4.67 2.33 7.33
C ASN A 119 4.61 1.24 8.42
N TYR A 120 4.35 -0.01 8.02
CA TYR A 120 4.42 -1.20 8.86
C TYR A 120 5.33 -2.23 8.20
N LYS A 121 6.14 -2.91 9.01
CA LYS A 121 7.06 -3.95 8.52
C LYS A 121 6.23 -5.13 7.98
N SER A 122 6.43 -5.49 6.72
CA SER A 122 5.83 -6.68 6.10
C SER A 122 6.20 -7.98 6.82
N PHE A 123 7.36 -7.99 7.49
CA PHE A 123 7.73 -9.05 8.41
C PHE A 123 7.57 -8.57 9.86
N GLY A 124 6.50 -9.04 10.51
CA GLY A 124 6.22 -8.77 11.92
C GLY A 124 5.13 -7.73 12.19
N ASP A 125 4.49 -7.19 11.15
CA ASP A 125 3.28 -6.34 11.23
C ASP A 125 3.37 -5.18 12.22
N THR A 126 4.59 -4.66 12.40
CA THR A 126 4.91 -3.66 13.42
C THR A 126 5.18 -2.32 12.74
N LYS A 127 4.62 -1.24 13.29
CA LYS A 127 4.82 0.11 12.78
C LYS A 127 6.29 0.52 12.86
N PHE A 128 6.74 1.33 11.92
CA PHE A 128 8.00 2.05 12.03
C PHE A 128 7.81 3.54 11.75
N VAL A 129 8.53 4.37 12.50
CA VAL A 129 8.45 5.83 12.41
C VAL A 129 9.81 6.42 12.02
N PRO A 130 9.85 7.65 11.48
CA PRO A 130 11.12 8.29 11.15
C PRO A 130 11.99 8.50 12.40
N SER A 131 13.28 8.13 12.33
CA SER A 131 14.24 8.30 13.43
C SER A 131 14.94 9.68 13.40
N LEU A 132 14.17 10.74 13.18
CA LEU A 132 14.60 12.14 13.26
C LEU A 132 13.48 12.99 13.88
N PRO A 133 13.77 14.15 14.48
CA PRO A 133 12.73 15.00 15.05
C PRO A 133 11.71 15.45 14.01
N LYS A 134 10.41 15.32 14.31
CA LYS A 134 9.30 15.73 13.43
C LYS A 134 9.45 17.17 12.91
N GLU A 135 9.83 18.10 13.78
CA GLU A 135 10.04 19.51 13.41
C GLU A 135 11.19 19.70 12.42
N LYS A 136 12.24 18.87 12.48
CA LYS A 136 13.33 18.90 11.49
C LYS A 136 12.87 18.35 10.15
N LEU A 137 12.14 17.23 10.15
CA LEU A 137 11.56 16.72 8.91
C LEU A 137 10.62 17.75 8.27
N LYS A 138 9.77 18.42 9.07
CA LYS A 138 8.90 19.49 8.58
C LYS A 138 9.70 20.59 7.88
N LYS A 139 10.79 21.07 8.49
CA LYS A 139 11.67 22.07 7.86
C LYS A 139 12.22 21.61 6.52
N VAL A 140 12.66 20.35 6.42
CA VAL A 140 13.14 19.77 5.15
C VAL A 140 12.03 19.74 4.10
N VAL A 141 10.82 19.32 4.48
CA VAL A 141 9.65 19.32 3.58
C VAL A 141 9.36 20.73 3.07
N TRP A 142 9.28 21.74 3.94
CA TRP A 142 9.00 23.13 3.57
C TRP A 142 10.08 23.76 2.67
N ALA A 143 11.33 23.33 2.82
CA ALA A 143 12.45 23.82 2.01
C ALA A 143 12.66 23.00 0.72
N SER A 144 11.94 21.88 0.54
CA SER A 144 12.07 21.05 -0.65
C SER A 144 11.55 21.75 -1.90
N GLN A 145 12.15 21.44 -3.05
CA GLN A 145 11.71 21.95 -4.34
C GLN A 145 10.25 21.57 -4.63
N ALA A 146 9.80 20.40 -4.18
CA ALA A 146 8.41 19.99 -4.28
C ALA A 146 7.45 20.96 -3.57
N PHE A 147 7.81 21.41 -2.36
CA PHE A 147 7.04 22.41 -1.63
C PHE A 147 7.10 23.78 -2.33
N LEU A 148 8.27 24.22 -2.76
CA LEU A 148 8.41 25.50 -3.46
C LEU A 148 7.60 25.56 -4.77
N GLN A 149 7.45 24.42 -5.46
CA GLN A 149 6.65 24.32 -6.69
C GLN A 149 5.14 24.23 -6.42
N ASN A 150 4.72 23.51 -5.36
CA ASN A 150 3.30 23.30 -5.06
C ASN A 150 3.02 23.38 -3.54
N PRO A 151 3.09 24.57 -2.92
CA PRO A 151 2.98 24.72 -1.46
C PRO A 151 1.68 24.17 -0.88
N GLU A 152 0.53 24.55 -1.44
CA GLU A 152 -0.79 24.18 -0.93
C GLU A 152 -0.99 22.65 -0.90
N GLU A 153 -0.58 21.97 -1.97
CA GLU A 153 -0.72 20.51 -2.06
C GLU A 153 0.24 19.81 -1.09
N MET A 154 1.48 20.28 -0.98
CA MET A 154 2.47 19.70 -0.07
C MET A 154 2.11 19.93 1.40
N GLU A 155 1.52 21.07 1.74
CA GLU A 155 0.98 21.35 3.07
C GLU A 155 -0.19 20.41 3.39
N ALA A 156 -1.16 20.24 2.48
CA ALA A 156 -2.27 19.30 2.66
C ALA A 156 -1.79 17.84 2.83
N LEU A 157 -0.78 17.42 2.05
CA LEU A 157 -0.17 16.10 2.20
C LEU A 157 0.52 15.95 3.56
N TRP A 158 1.27 16.95 4.00
CA TRP A 158 1.92 16.93 5.31
C TRP A 158 0.88 16.85 6.43
N GLU A 159 -0.09 17.77 6.47
CA GLU A 159 -1.12 17.85 7.52
C GLU A 159 -1.94 16.57 7.66
N SER A 160 -2.22 15.89 6.54
CA SER A 160 -3.01 14.66 6.54
C SER A 160 -2.26 13.44 7.06
N CYS A 161 -0.91 13.44 7.10
CA CYS A 161 -0.14 12.28 7.58
C CYS A 161 0.82 12.56 8.74
N GLU A 162 1.21 13.81 9.01
CA GLU A 162 2.32 14.13 9.94
C GLU A 162 2.11 13.65 11.37
N LYS A 163 0.86 13.59 11.85
CA LYS A 163 0.54 13.06 13.18
C LYS A 163 0.71 11.54 13.21
N LEU A 164 0.08 10.83 12.27
CA LEU A 164 0.13 9.38 12.21
C LEU A 164 1.51 8.85 11.81
N MET A 165 2.28 9.59 11.00
CA MET A 165 3.65 9.25 10.62
C MET A 165 4.58 9.03 11.83
N TYR A 166 4.37 9.79 12.91
CA TYR A 166 5.20 9.73 14.13
C TYR A 166 4.52 9.07 15.33
N SER A 167 3.22 8.80 15.24
CA SER A 167 2.44 8.32 16.37
C SER A 167 2.72 6.85 16.67
N LEU A 168 2.98 6.57 17.94
CA LEU A 168 3.18 5.24 18.52
C LEU A 168 2.18 4.97 19.64
N GLU A 169 0.96 5.51 19.52
CA GLU A 169 -0.14 5.14 20.40
C GLU A 169 -0.34 3.61 20.40
N PRO A 170 -0.74 2.99 21.53
CA PRO A 170 -0.73 1.53 21.68
C PRO A 170 -1.40 0.75 20.54
N LEU A 171 -2.57 1.21 20.08
CA LEU A 171 -3.34 0.57 19.00
C LEU A 171 -2.73 0.74 17.61
N GLN A 172 -1.72 1.58 17.46
CA GLN A 172 -1.07 1.87 16.18
C GLN A 172 0.28 1.16 16.04
N LYS A 173 0.72 0.43 17.08
CA LYS A 173 2.03 -0.22 17.07
C LYS A 173 2.07 -1.47 16.20
N HIS A 174 0.91 -2.11 16.00
CA HIS A 174 0.79 -3.35 15.24
C HIS A 174 -0.43 -3.31 14.30
N LEU A 175 -0.39 -4.11 13.25
CA LEU A 175 -1.60 -4.41 12.48
C LEU A 175 -2.48 -5.39 13.26
N GLY A 176 -3.79 -5.17 13.23
CA GLY A 176 -4.73 -5.97 14.00
C GLY A 176 -6.17 -5.50 13.85
N LEU A 177 -7.11 -6.36 14.23
CA LEU A 177 -8.55 -6.08 14.24
C LEU A 177 -9.03 -5.93 15.69
N SER A 178 -10.12 -5.17 15.91
CA SER A 178 -10.87 -5.19 17.17
C SER A 178 -10.07 -4.77 18.42
N GLY A 179 -9.37 -3.63 18.37
CA GLY A 179 -8.61 -3.12 19.52
C GLY A 179 -7.24 -3.78 19.72
N GLU A 180 -6.83 -4.67 18.82
CA GLU A 180 -5.49 -5.27 18.81
C GLU A 180 -4.50 -4.53 17.89
N GLY A 181 -4.99 -3.61 17.05
CA GLY A 181 -4.15 -2.90 16.10
C GLY A 181 -4.90 -2.05 15.08
N VAL A 182 -4.19 -1.65 14.02
CA VAL A 182 -4.74 -0.98 12.84
C VAL A 182 -5.02 -2.01 11.74
N SER A 183 -6.15 -1.87 11.06
CA SER A 183 -6.43 -2.59 9.82
C SER A 183 -7.17 -1.69 8.86
N THR A 184 -6.83 -1.79 7.57
CA THR A 184 -7.58 -1.14 6.48
C THR A 184 -8.33 -2.15 5.61
N TYR A 185 -8.32 -3.44 5.96
CA TYR A 185 -9.23 -4.45 5.42
C TYR A 185 -10.65 -4.31 5.99
N PHE A 186 -10.74 -3.75 7.19
CA PHE A 186 -11.98 -3.50 7.92
C PHE A 186 -12.08 -2.01 8.24
N SER A 187 -13.30 -1.45 8.33
CA SER A 187 -13.47 -0.14 8.95
C SER A 187 -13.12 -0.18 10.43
N ALA A 188 -12.68 0.95 11.00
CA ALA A 188 -12.12 1.02 12.36
C ALA A 188 -13.08 0.57 13.48
N ASN A 189 -14.38 0.55 13.22
CA ASN A 189 -15.43 0.11 14.14
C ASN A 189 -15.80 -1.39 14.00
N CYS A 190 -15.11 -2.14 13.14
CA CYS A 190 -15.31 -3.58 13.02
C CYS A 190 -14.63 -4.36 14.16
N SER A 191 -15.36 -5.33 14.72
CA SER A 191 -14.85 -6.31 15.66
C SER A 191 -14.57 -7.67 15.01
N MET A 192 -14.05 -8.61 15.79
CA MET A 192 -13.86 -9.99 15.35
C MET A 192 -15.20 -10.70 15.07
N GLU A 193 -16.26 -10.34 15.78
CA GLU A 193 -17.62 -10.82 15.56
C GLU A 193 -18.14 -10.36 14.20
N ASP A 194 -17.88 -9.10 13.83
CA ASP A 194 -18.26 -8.54 12.53
C ASP A 194 -17.56 -9.30 11.39
N ALA A 195 -16.25 -9.57 11.53
CA ALA A 195 -15.48 -10.34 10.56
C ALA A 195 -16.02 -11.77 10.40
N LYS A 196 -16.34 -12.46 11.51
CA LYS A 196 -16.94 -13.80 11.49
C LYS A 196 -18.33 -13.80 10.84
N LEU A 197 -19.14 -12.79 11.13
CA LEU A 197 -20.48 -12.64 10.55
C LEU A 197 -20.41 -12.43 9.04
N ALA A 198 -19.51 -11.55 8.58
CA ALA A 198 -19.27 -11.33 7.16
C ALA A 198 -18.77 -12.62 6.48
N GLN A 199 -17.83 -13.35 7.09
CA GLN A 199 -17.32 -14.62 6.52
C GLN A 199 -18.44 -15.65 6.33
N LYS A 200 -19.34 -15.82 7.31
CA LYS A 200 -20.50 -16.71 7.17
C LYS A 200 -21.40 -16.33 5.99
N LEU A 201 -21.65 -15.03 5.80
CA LEU A 201 -22.42 -14.56 4.65
C LEU A 201 -21.68 -14.90 3.35
N LEU A 202 -20.40 -14.56 3.24
CA LEU A 202 -19.59 -14.82 2.05
C LEU A 202 -19.60 -16.30 1.68
N ASP A 203 -19.43 -17.19 2.65
CA ASP A 203 -19.49 -18.64 2.46
C ASP A 203 -20.88 -19.07 1.95
N SER A 204 -21.96 -18.56 2.55
CA SER A 204 -23.34 -18.87 2.13
C SER A 204 -23.66 -18.45 0.69
N GLN A 205 -23.00 -17.39 0.21
CA GLN A 205 -23.18 -16.84 -1.14
C GLN A 205 -22.12 -17.33 -2.12
N ASN A 206 -21.21 -18.22 -1.70
CA ASN A 206 -20.04 -18.66 -2.46
C ASN A 206 -19.18 -17.49 -3.00
N ILE A 207 -19.08 -16.41 -2.21
CA ILE A 207 -18.24 -15.26 -2.50
C ILE A 207 -16.91 -15.45 -1.78
N SER A 208 -15.81 -15.34 -2.51
CA SER A 208 -14.48 -15.44 -1.92
C SER A 208 -14.05 -14.12 -1.28
N ALA A 209 -13.47 -14.17 -0.07
CA ALA A 209 -13.00 -12.99 0.65
C ALA A 209 -11.70 -12.37 0.08
N TYR A 210 -10.92 -13.11 -0.72
CA TYR A 210 -9.58 -12.72 -1.19
C TYR A 210 -9.46 -11.31 -1.80
N ASN A 211 -10.47 -10.82 -2.50
CA ASN A 211 -10.46 -9.49 -3.12
C ASN A 211 -11.50 -8.55 -2.51
N THR A 212 -11.82 -8.71 -1.22
CA THR A 212 -12.85 -7.94 -0.53
C THR A 212 -12.32 -7.16 0.66
N ARG A 213 -13.01 -6.07 1.00
CA ARG A 213 -12.92 -5.36 2.28
C ARG A 213 -14.30 -5.24 2.92
N LEU A 214 -14.33 -5.04 4.23
CA LEU A 214 -15.58 -4.93 5.01
C LEU A 214 -15.70 -3.56 5.67
N PHE A 215 -16.78 -2.83 5.38
CA PHE A 215 -17.07 -1.56 6.02
C PHE A 215 -18.38 -1.64 6.79
N LYS A 216 -18.36 -1.22 8.05
CA LYS A 216 -19.51 -1.24 8.95
C LYS A 216 -20.05 0.17 9.16
N THR A 217 -21.35 0.33 8.94
CA THR A 217 -22.09 1.56 9.24
C THR A 217 -23.15 1.27 10.30
N GLU A 218 -23.26 2.15 11.30
CA GLU A 218 -24.28 2.06 12.34
C GLU A 218 -25.10 3.36 12.35
N THR A 219 -26.37 3.26 11.97
CA THR A 219 -27.28 4.42 11.88
C THR A 219 -28.61 4.09 12.54
N GLY A 220 -29.04 4.90 13.50
CA GLY A 220 -30.34 4.73 14.17
C GLY A 220 -30.50 3.38 14.88
N GLY A 221 -29.40 2.84 15.43
CA GLY A 221 -29.38 1.53 16.11
C GLY A 221 -29.42 0.33 15.16
N LYS A 222 -29.30 0.54 13.84
CA LYS A 222 -29.20 -0.53 12.85
C LYS A 222 -27.78 -0.63 12.30
N THR A 223 -27.28 -1.85 12.22
CA THR A 223 -25.98 -2.17 11.64
C THR A 223 -26.13 -2.60 10.19
N SER A 224 -25.36 -1.98 9.30
CA SER A 224 -25.21 -2.41 7.92
C SER A 224 -23.74 -2.60 7.56
N TYR A 225 -23.49 -3.53 6.65
CA TYR A 225 -22.16 -3.87 6.17
C TYR A 225 -22.08 -3.69 4.66
N GLU A 226 -20.96 -3.17 4.21
CA GLU A 226 -20.54 -3.17 2.81
C GLU A 226 -19.40 -4.17 2.64
N VAL A 227 -19.59 -5.18 1.81
CA VAL A 227 -18.51 -6.02 1.29
C VAL A 227 -18.11 -5.44 -0.05
N ARG A 228 -16.98 -4.75 -0.10
CA ARG A 228 -16.50 -4.08 -1.30
C ARG A 228 -15.48 -4.93 -2.04
N LEU A 229 -15.77 -5.27 -3.29
CA LEU A 229 -14.88 -6.03 -4.17
C LEU A 229 -13.91 -5.09 -4.88
N ALA A 230 -12.65 -5.52 -4.97
CA ALA A 230 -11.64 -4.87 -5.79
C ALA A 230 -11.91 -5.13 -7.28
N SER A 231 -12.14 -4.06 -8.04
CA SER A 231 -12.38 -4.13 -9.49
C SER A 231 -12.18 -2.79 -10.17
N VAL A 232 -11.92 -2.82 -11.49
CA VAL A 232 -11.99 -1.63 -12.35
C VAL A 232 -13.41 -1.11 -12.43
N LEU A 233 -14.37 -1.99 -12.74
CA LEU A 233 -15.76 -1.56 -12.89
C LEU A 233 -16.32 -1.13 -11.55
N LEU A 234 -17.12 -0.07 -11.59
CA LEU A 234 -17.83 0.48 -10.45
C LEU A 234 -19.27 -0.05 -10.43
N ASP A 235 -19.91 0.06 -9.28
CA ASP A 235 -21.37 0.06 -9.20
C ASP A 235 -21.86 1.51 -9.28
N GLU A 236 -22.08 2.01 -10.50
CA GLU A 236 -22.53 3.39 -10.69
C GLU A 236 -23.99 3.59 -10.25
N PRO A 237 -24.32 4.71 -9.56
CA PRO A 237 -25.70 5.14 -9.39
C PRO A 237 -26.21 5.75 -10.71
N GLN A 238 -26.97 4.93 -11.46
CA GLN A 238 -27.95 5.26 -12.51
C GLN A 238 -27.75 6.51 -13.40
N LEU A 239 -27.47 6.27 -14.68
CA LEU A 239 -28.04 7.03 -15.80
C LEU A 239 -28.76 6.15 -16.85
N ASP A 240 -28.55 4.83 -16.84
CA ASP A 240 -29.22 3.89 -17.74
C ASP A 240 -29.76 2.64 -17.01
N GLU A 241 -30.92 2.14 -17.44
CA GLU A 241 -31.65 0.96 -16.92
C GLU A 241 -30.88 -0.39 -17.07
N MET A 242 -29.67 -0.36 -17.63
CA MET A 242 -28.87 -1.55 -17.98
C MET A 242 -27.76 -1.89 -16.96
N SER A 243 -27.65 -1.16 -15.85
CA SER A 243 -26.62 -1.42 -14.82
C SER A 243 -27.04 -2.52 -13.82
N VAL A 244 -26.10 -3.43 -13.52
CA VAL A 244 -26.30 -4.50 -12.53
C VAL A 244 -26.34 -3.87 -11.13
N LYS A 245 -27.49 -3.91 -10.45
CA LYS A 245 -27.65 -3.38 -9.10
C LYS A 245 -26.72 -4.09 -8.10
N PRO A 246 -26.16 -3.38 -7.09
CA PRO A 246 -25.47 -4.00 -5.97
C PRO A 246 -26.35 -5.07 -5.32
N LYS A 247 -25.77 -6.23 -4.98
CA LYS A 247 -26.53 -7.31 -4.37
C LYS A 247 -26.69 -7.04 -2.87
N GLN A 248 -27.94 -6.90 -2.42
CA GLN A 248 -28.27 -6.68 -1.02
C GLN A 248 -28.81 -7.96 -0.38
N PHE A 249 -28.37 -8.25 0.84
CA PHE A 249 -28.74 -9.43 1.61
C PHE A 249 -29.21 -9.01 3.01
N GLN A 250 -30.26 -9.67 3.50
CA GLN A 250 -30.61 -9.65 4.92
C GLN A 250 -30.02 -10.92 5.55
N PHE A 251 -29.13 -10.76 6.53
CA PHE A 251 -28.41 -11.89 7.11
C PHE A 251 -28.20 -11.69 8.62
N GLU A 252 -28.72 -12.64 9.41
CA GLU A 252 -28.69 -12.62 10.89
C GLU A 252 -29.09 -11.23 11.49
N GLY A 253 -30.14 -10.60 10.94
CA GLY A 253 -30.67 -9.31 11.43
C GLY A 253 -29.89 -8.07 10.96
N CYS A 254 -28.83 -8.24 10.18
CA CYS A 254 -28.05 -7.16 9.58
C CYS A 254 -28.32 -7.06 8.07
N THR A 255 -28.12 -5.85 7.52
CA THR A 255 -28.14 -5.62 6.08
C THR A 255 -26.73 -5.67 5.53
N PHE A 256 -26.48 -6.50 4.54
CA PHE A 256 -25.22 -6.55 3.79
C PHE A 256 -25.44 -6.07 2.36
N THR A 257 -24.54 -5.23 1.88
CA THR A 257 -24.48 -4.81 0.47
C THR A 257 -23.15 -5.25 -0.10
N VAL A 258 -23.19 -6.04 -1.17
CA VAL A 258 -22.00 -6.39 -1.93
C VAL A 258 -21.84 -5.39 -3.06
N THR A 259 -20.78 -4.60 -2.98
CA THR A 259 -20.41 -3.55 -3.95
C THR A 259 -19.08 -3.89 -4.62
N ARG A 260 -18.73 -3.19 -5.68
CA ARG A 260 -17.41 -3.29 -6.34
C ARG A 260 -16.86 -1.92 -6.72
N GLY A 261 -15.62 -1.92 -7.21
CA GLY A 261 -14.91 -0.71 -7.63
C GLY A 261 -13.78 -0.30 -6.70
N ASP A 262 -13.43 -1.13 -5.71
CA ASP A 262 -12.28 -0.83 -4.85
C ASP A 262 -11.02 -0.77 -5.71
N TYR A 263 -10.21 0.27 -5.48
CA TYR A 263 -8.95 0.52 -6.18
C TYR A 263 -9.05 0.70 -7.71
N SER A 264 -10.25 0.99 -8.23
CA SER A 264 -10.54 1.03 -9.68
C SER A 264 -9.48 1.75 -10.54
N PRO A 265 -9.04 2.99 -10.22
CA PRO A 265 -8.04 3.69 -11.05
C PRO A 265 -6.68 2.99 -11.11
N ILE A 266 -6.28 2.31 -10.03
CA ILE A 266 -5.02 1.56 -9.97
C ILE A 266 -5.16 0.26 -10.76
N LEU A 267 -6.25 -0.49 -10.54
CA LEU A 267 -6.51 -1.74 -11.25
C LEU A 267 -6.70 -1.51 -12.76
N GLN A 268 -7.19 -0.35 -13.17
CA GLN A 268 -7.26 0.02 -14.59
C GLN A 268 -5.87 0.03 -15.22
N ARG A 269 -4.85 0.57 -14.53
CA ARG A 269 -3.46 0.53 -14.99
C ARG A 269 -2.89 -0.88 -15.02
N VAL A 270 -3.25 -1.73 -14.05
CA VAL A 270 -2.87 -3.15 -14.06
C VAL A 270 -3.41 -3.81 -15.33
N VAL A 271 -4.71 -3.67 -15.57
CA VAL A 271 -5.37 -4.28 -16.74
C VAL A 271 -4.81 -3.78 -18.06
N GLU A 272 -4.58 -2.47 -18.21
CA GLU A 272 -3.96 -1.90 -19.42
C GLU A 272 -2.61 -2.56 -19.74
N ASN A 273 -1.80 -2.85 -18.73
CA ASN A 273 -0.50 -3.47 -18.94
C ASN A 273 -0.61 -4.99 -19.16
N LEU A 274 -1.53 -5.69 -18.49
CA LEU A 274 -1.80 -7.10 -18.79
C LEU A 274 -2.26 -7.30 -20.24
N GLN A 275 -3.09 -6.39 -20.76
CA GLN A 275 -3.54 -6.42 -22.16
C GLN A 275 -2.41 -6.14 -23.16
N LYS A 276 -1.42 -5.33 -22.79
CA LYS A 276 -0.20 -5.16 -23.60
C LYS A 276 0.69 -6.39 -23.52
N ALA A 277 0.86 -6.98 -22.34
CA ALA A 277 1.62 -8.22 -22.16
C ALA A 277 1.03 -9.38 -22.99
N GLN A 278 -0.30 -9.46 -23.14
CA GLN A 278 -0.96 -10.46 -23.99
C GLN A 278 -0.46 -10.47 -25.44
N GLN A 279 -0.01 -9.34 -25.97
CA GLN A 279 0.47 -9.22 -27.35
C GLN A 279 1.86 -9.86 -27.54
N HIS A 280 2.54 -10.18 -26.44
CA HIS A 280 3.92 -10.67 -26.40
C HIS A 280 4.04 -12.06 -25.76
N THR A 281 2.93 -12.76 -25.56
CA THR A 281 2.93 -14.10 -24.96
C THR A 281 3.59 -15.11 -25.88
N ALA A 282 4.45 -15.97 -25.33
CA ALA A 282 5.13 -17.02 -26.07
C ALA A 282 4.21 -18.22 -26.41
N ARG A 283 3.14 -18.42 -25.63
CA ARG A 283 2.23 -19.57 -25.76
C ARG A 283 0.75 -19.17 -25.61
N PRO A 284 -0.18 -19.81 -26.32
CA PRO A 284 -1.62 -19.52 -26.21
C PRO A 284 -2.18 -19.62 -24.78
N VAL A 285 -1.66 -20.56 -23.97
CA VAL A 285 -2.09 -20.71 -22.57
C VAL A 285 -1.74 -19.50 -21.70
N GLN A 286 -0.67 -18.75 -22.04
CA GLN A 286 -0.33 -17.51 -21.36
C GLN A 286 -1.29 -16.38 -21.77
N THR A 287 -1.73 -16.35 -23.03
CA THR A 287 -2.75 -15.42 -23.49
C THR A 287 -4.07 -15.66 -22.74
N GLU A 288 -4.54 -16.91 -22.71
CA GLU A 288 -5.75 -17.34 -21.98
C GLU A 288 -5.65 -17.00 -20.48
N MET A 289 -4.50 -17.27 -19.86
CA MET A 289 -4.20 -16.91 -18.48
C MET A 289 -4.40 -15.41 -18.23
N LEU A 290 -3.80 -14.56 -19.06
CA LEU A 290 -3.89 -13.10 -18.91
C LEU A 290 -5.29 -12.56 -19.21
N GLU A 291 -6.05 -13.21 -20.09
CA GLU A 291 -7.46 -12.86 -20.34
C GLU A 291 -8.32 -13.09 -19.10
N HIS A 292 -8.10 -14.21 -18.42
CA HIS A 292 -8.75 -14.52 -17.16
C HIS A 292 -8.35 -13.55 -16.03
N TYR A 293 -7.07 -13.19 -15.89
CA TYR A 293 -6.66 -12.20 -14.89
C TYR A 293 -7.19 -10.80 -15.20
N THR A 294 -7.17 -10.40 -16.47
CA THR A 294 -7.79 -9.15 -16.93
C THR A 294 -9.27 -9.13 -16.56
N THR A 295 -10.00 -10.23 -16.77
CA THR A 295 -11.41 -10.36 -16.39
C THR A 295 -11.59 -10.29 -14.88
N SER A 296 -10.74 -10.97 -14.11
CA SER A 296 -10.74 -10.92 -12.64
C SER A 296 -10.61 -9.49 -12.14
N PHE A 297 -9.58 -8.76 -12.57
CA PHE A 297 -9.34 -7.38 -12.12
C PHE A 297 -10.38 -6.39 -12.66
N LYS A 298 -10.93 -6.62 -13.86
CA LYS A 298 -12.00 -5.77 -14.39
C LYS A 298 -13.30 -5.91 -13.62
N GLN A 299 -13.71 -7.15 -13.32
CA GLN A 299 -15.04 -7.47 -12.81
C GLN A 299 -15.08 -7.71 -11.30
N GLY A 300 -13.92 -7.94 -10.66
CA GLY A 300 -13.83 -8.41 -9.27
C GLY A 300 -14.11 -9.91 -9.12
N SER A 301 -13.80 -10.73 -10.12
CA SER A 301 -14.18 -12.15 -10.16
C SER A 301 -13.04 -13.10 -9.76
N ILE A 302 -13.08 -13.60 -8.51
CA ILE A 302 -12.18 -14.67 -8.06
C ILE A 302 -12.32 -15.97 -8.86
N PRO A 303 -13.52 -16.40 -9.30
CA PRO A 303 -13.62 -17.54 -10.22
C PRO A 303 -12.78 -17.35 -11.49
N ALA A 304 -12.80 -16.16 -12.11
CA ALA A 304 -11.94 -15.86 -13.25
C ALA A 304 -10.45 -15.90 -12.85
N HIS A 305 -10.08 -15.39 -11.68
CA HIS A 305 -8.70 -15.51 -11.18
C HIS A 305 -8.26 -16.98 -11.04
N LYS A 306 -9.15 -17.86 -10.56
CA LYS A 306 -8.90 -19.29 -10.45
C LYS A 306 -8.73 -19.93 -11.82
N GLU A 307 -9.52 -19.56 -12.83
CA GLU A 307 -9.31 -20.05 -14.21
C GLU A 307 -7.96 -19.62 -14.77
N GLY A 308 -7.58 -18.34 -14.58
CA GLY A 308 -6.24 -17.88 -14.95
C GLY A 308 -5.15 -18.67 -14.23
N SER A 309 -5.35 -18.97 -12.94
CA SER A 309 -4.42 -19.78 -12.14
C SER A 309 -4.31 -21.22 -12.64
N ARG A 310 -5.40 -21.82 -13.16
CA ARG A 310 -5.34 -23.13 -13.82
C ARG A 310 -4.56 -23.08 -15.12
N CYS A 311 -4.70 -22.01 -15.91
CA CYS A 311 -3.88 -21.79 -17.10
C CYS A 311 -2.40 -21.67 -16.74
N TRP A 312 -2.08 -20.88 -15.72
CA TRP A 312 -0.74 -20.74 -15.18
C TRP A 312 -0.12 -22.07 -14.75
N ILE A 313 -0.84 -22.91 -14.01
CA ILE A 313 -0.36 -24.24 -13.60
C ILE A 313 -0.07 -25.15 -14.80
N ARG A 314 -0.83 -25.02 -15.90
CA ARG A 314 -0.61 -25.75 -17.15
C ARG A 314 0.59 -25.24 -17.94
N ASP A 315 1.01 -23.99 -17.73
CA ASP A 315 2.14 -23.36 -18.39
C ASP A 315 3.47 -23.84 -17.80
N LYS A 316 3.97 -25.00 -18.25
CA LYS A 316 5.19 -25.59 -17.67
C LYS A 316 6.46 -24.88 -18.15
N SER A 317 7.32 -24.53 -17.19
CA SER A 317 8.67 -23.98 -17.41
C SER A 317 8.71 -22.83 -18.42
N PRO A 318 7.96 -21.73 -18.21
CA PRO A 318 8.12 -20.54 -19.05
C PRO A 318 9.51 -19.92 -18.85
N ILE A 319 10.02 -19.24 -19.88
CA ILE A 319 11.26 -18.47 -19.78
C ILE A 319 11.04 -17.26 -18.87
N VAL A 320 9.88 -16.61 -18.97
CA VAL A 320 9.43 -15.54 -18.07
C VAL A 320 8.22 -16.03 -17.28
N GLU A 321 8.42 -16.28 -15.99
CA GLU A 321 7.36 -16.63 -15.03
C GLU A 321 6.70 -15.35 -14.47
N ARG A 322 5.38 -15.40 -14.19
CA ARG A 322 4.61 -14.21 -13.75
C ARG A 322 4.78 -13.89 -12.27
#